data_AF-A0A6M0SID2-F1
#
_entry.id   AF-A0A6M0SID2-F1
#
_cell.length_a   1.000
_cell.length_b   1.000
_cell.length_c   1.000
_cell.angle_alpha   90.00
_cell.angle_beta   90.00
_cell.angle_gamma   90.00
#
_symmetry.space_group_name_H-M   'P 1'
#
loop_
_entity.id
_entity.type
_entity.pdbx_description
1 polymer ?
#
loop_
_entity_poly.entity_id
_entity_poly.type
_entity_poly.pdbx_seq_one_letter_code
_entity_poly.pdbx_strand_id
1 'polypeptide(L)'
;MADETLRKLINPPASSELTVTSRQNQEPVRLMISGSRWGIKIMIYTLFKLGFAPVDAWSKPQQIPHSNRLMSVMTKYIQRPGRIGESTPSNQSGQS
;
A
#
# COMPACT_ATOMS: atom_id res chain seq x y z
N MET A 1 -7.10 43.83 21.55
CA MET A 1 -7.09 42.42 21.99
C MET A 1 -7.69 41.55 20.88
N ALA A 2 -6.96 41.33 19.80
CA ALA A 2 -7.43 40.56 18.64
C ALA A 2 -6.30 39.72 18.03
N ASP A 3 -5.55 39.02 18.89
CA ASP A 3 -4.35 38.28 18.47
C ASP A 3 -4.29 36.88 19.12
N GLU A 4 -5.44 36.29 19.43
CA GLU A 4 -5.51 34.92 19.99
C GLU A 4 -6.16 33.94 18.99
N THR A 5 -7.10 34.43 18.17
CA THR A 5 -7.81 33.61 17.17
C THR A 5 -6.91 33.15 16.01
N LEU A 6 -5.85 33.89 15.70
CA LEU A 6 -4.95 33.58 14.57
C LEU A 6 -3.91 32.50 14.92
N ARG A 7 -3.60 32.29 16.21
CA ARG A 7 -2.66 31.26 16.67
C ARG A 7 -3.30 29.86 16.63
N LYS A 8 -4.63 29.80 16.79
CA LYS A 8 -5.43 28.57 16.86
C LYS A 8 -5.70 27.93 15.48
N LEU A 9 -5.33 28.60 14.39
CA LEU A 9 -5.41 28.09 13.01
C LEU A 9 -4.10 27.44 12.52
N ILE A 10 -3.01 27.54 13.29
CA ILE A 10 -1.68 27.06 12.88
C ILE A 10 -1.34 25.67 13.44
N ASN A 11 -2.10 25.18 14.42
CA ASN A 11 -1.94 23.81 14.94
C ASN A 11 -3.28 23.07 14.94
N PRO A 12 -3.55 22.16 13.97
CA PRO A 12 -4.56 21.15 14.19
C PRO A 12 -4.10 20.24 15.35
N PRO A 13 -4.94 20.00 16.38
CA PRO A 13 -4.62 19.03 17.42
C PRO A 13 -4.50 17.65 16.76
N ALA A 14 -3.48 16.91 17.18
CA ALA A 14 -3.24 15.51 16.88
C ALA A 14 -4.54 14.72 16.55
N SER A 15 -4.82 14.55 15.27
CA SER A 15 -5.83 13.61 14.74
C SER A 15 -5.32 12.89 13.50
N SER A 16 -3.99 12.76 13.39
CA SER A 16 -3.34 11.87 12.42
C SER A 16 -2.72 10.63 13.08
N GLU A 17 -2.98 10.41 14.37
CA GLU A 17 -2.45 9.28 15.14
C GLU A 17 -3.45 8.12 15.26
N LEU A 18 -4.10 7.75 14.15
CA LEU A 18 -4.84 6.47 14.05
C LEU A 18 -4.55 5.68 12.76
N THR A 19 -3.40 5.91 12.11
CA THR A 19 -2.98 5.08 10.97
C THR A 19 -1.47 4.76 10.91
N VAL A 20 -0.73 4.91 12.01
CA VAL A 20 0.67 4.44 12.11
C VAL A 20 0.79 3.14 12.92
N THR A 21 -0.33 2.56 13.35
CA THR A 21 -0.35 1.27 14.05
C THR A 21 -0.89 0.21 13.08
N SER A 22 -0.07 -0.81 12.78
CA SER A 22 -0.35 -1.95 11.87
C SER A 22 0.09 -1.85 10.40
N ARG A 23 1.27 -1.28 10.11
CA ARG A 23 2.03 -1.66 8.87
C ARG A 23 3.04 -2.79 9.10
N GLN A 24 3.26 -3.22 10.34
CA GLN A 24 4.30 -4.19 10.69
C GLN A 24 4.05 -5.60 10.13
N ASN A 25 2.85 -5.88 9.63
CA ASN A 25 2.50 -7.20 9.07
C ASN A 25 2.00 -7.12 7.62
N GLN A 26 2.38 -6.08 6.87
CA GLN A 26 2.01 -5.95 5.46
C GLN A 26 3.23 -6.11 4.53
N GLU A 27 3.10 -6.93 3.50
CA GLU A 27 4.11 -7.16 2.48
C GLU A 27 3.72 -6.48 1.16
N PRO A 28 4.59 -5.62 0.58
CA PRO A 28 4.31 -4.97 -0.68
C PRO A 28 4.51 -5.96 -1.84
N VAL A 29 3.44 -6.27 -2.55
CA VAL A 29 3.47 -7.02 -3.81
C VAL A 29 3.38 -6.03 -4.97
N ARG A 30 4.37 -6.10 -5.86
CA ARG A 30 4.42 -5.27 -7.07
C ARG A 30 4.05 -6.09 -8.30
N LEU A 31 3.11 -5.60 -9.08
CA LEU A 31 2.77 -6.15 -10.39
C LEU A 31 3.22 -5.17 -11.48
N MET A 32 3.94 -5.68 -12.47
CA MET A 32 4.55 -4.89 -13.53
C MET A 32 4.11 -5.42 -14.89
N ILE A 33 3.56 -4.53 -15.72
CA ILE A 33 3.21 -4.82 -17.11
C ILE A 33 4.15 -4.03 -18.01
N SER A 34 4.83 -4.69 -18.94
CA SER A 34 5.68 -4.05 -19.94
C SER A 34 5.25 -4.39 -21.36
N GLY A 35 5.34 -3.42 -22.27
CA GLY A 35 4.91 -3.61 -23.66
C GLY A 35 4.64 -2.31 -24.40
N SER A 36 3.84 -2.39 -25.47
CA SER A 36 3.38 -1.21 -26.21
C SER A 36 2.36 -0.41 -25.40
N ARG A 37 2.20 0.88 -25.71
CA ARG A 37 1.15 1.74 -25.11
C ARG A 37 -0.22 1.10 -25.16
N TRP A 38 -0.57 0.51 -26.29
CA TRP A 38 -1.87 -0.11 -26.52
C TRP A 38 -2.02 -1.41 -25.74
N GLY A 39 -1.00 -2.30 -25.76
CA GLY A 39 -1.02 -3.55 -25.01
C GLY A 39 -1.13 -3.34 -23.49
N ILE A 40 -0.42 -2.34 -22.95
CA ILE A 40 -0.52 -1.97 -21.52
C ILE A 40 -1.94 -1.53 -21.18
N LYS A 41 -2.55 -0.66 -21.99
CA LYS A 41 -3.94 -0.20 -21.76
C LYS A 41 -4.92 -1.36 -21.77
N ILE A 42 -4.82 -2.26 -22.75
CA ILE A 42 -5.69 -3.45 -22.80
C ILE A 42 -5.52 -4.29 -21.54
N MET A 43 -4.29 -4.57 -21.12
CA MET A 43 -4.09 -5.37 -19.91
C MET A 43 -4.62 -4.72 -18.64
N ILE A 44 -4.44 -3.41 -18.48
CA ILE A 44 -5.02 -2.69 -17.36
C ILE A 44 -6.56 -2.80 -17.38
N TYR A 45 -7.20 -2.57 -18.52
CA TYR A 45 -8.66 -2.69 -18.64
C TYR A 45 -9.17 -4.13 -18.47
N THR A 46 -8.43 -5.13 -18.94
CA THR A 46 -8.78 -6.54 -18.72
C THR A 46 -8.71 -6.89 -17.24
N LEU A 47 -7.63 -6.52 -16.55
CA LEU A 47 -7.49 -6.75 -15.11
C LEU A 47 -8.55 -5.99 -14.30
N PHE A 48 -8.94 -4.81 -14.75
CA PHE A 48 -10.07 -4.09 -14.18
C PHE A 48 -11.38 -4.85 -14.33
N LYS A 49 -11.70 -5.34 -15.53
CA LYS A 49 -12.92 -6.13 -15.78
C LYS A 49 -12.96 -7.44 -14.99
N LEU A 50 -11.81 -8.02 -14.68
CA LEU A 50 -11.68 -9.20 -13.83
C LEU A 50 -11.80 -8.89 -12.32
N GLY A 51 -11.99 -7.63 -11.94
CA GLY A 51 -12.05 -7.21 -10.53
C GLY A 51 -10.70 -7.26 -9.81
N PHE A 52 -9.59 -7.43 -10.54
CA PHE A 52 -8.27 -7.58 -9.93
C PHE A 52 -7.78 -6.25 -9.33
N ALA A 53 -7.88 -5.16 -10.10
CA ALA A 53 -7.47 -3.83 -9.66
C ALA A 53 -8.16 -2.72 -10.45
N PRO A 54 -8.47 -1.58 -9.83
CA PRO A 54 -8.99 -0.42 -10.54
C PRO A 54 -7.91 0.20 -11.44
N VAL A 55 -8.35 0.92 -12.48
CA VAL A 55 -7.44 1.48 -13.51
C VAL A 55 -6.48 2.52 -12.92
N ASP A 56 -6.92 3.26 -11.91
CA ASP A 56 -6.16 4.30 -11.20
C ASP A 56 -5.13 3.74 -10.20
N ALA A 57 -5.20 2.45 -9.85
CA ALA A 57 -4.17 1.80 -9.04
C ALA A 57 -2.83 1.62 -9.79
N TRP A 58 -2.85 1.79 -11.12
CA TRP A 58 -1.69 1.64 -11.98
C TRP A 58 -0.95 2.96 -12.17
N SER A 59 0.38 2.91 -12.16
CA SER A 59 1.20 4.07 -12.52
C SER A 59 0.99 4.45 -13.99
N LYS A 60 1.17 5.75 -14.28
CA LYS A 60 1.23 6.22 -15.68
C LYS A 60 2.32 5.43 -16.43
N PRO A 61 2.08 5.00 -17.69
CA PRO A 61 3.10 4.29 -18.45
C PRO A 61 4.40 5.09 -18.59
N GLN A 62 5.52 4.51 -18.15
CA GLN A 62 6.85 5.10 -18.19
C GLN A 62 7.71 4.40 -19.23
N GLN A 63 8.66 5.12 -19.85
CA GLN A 63 9.63 4.51 -20.76
C GLN A 63 10.62 3.66 -19.98
N ILE A 64 10.89 2.45 -20.49
CA ILE A 64 11.97 1.62 -19.98
C ILE A 64 13.29 2.15 -20.58
N PRO A 65 14.33 2.43 -19.77
CA PRO A 65 15.61 2.86 -20.28
C PRO A 65 16.16 1.91 -21.35
N HIS A 66 16.69 2.47 -22.44
CA HIS A 66 17.27 1.70 -23.55
C HIS A 66 16.30 0.72 -24.23
N SER A 67 14.98 0.96 -24.13
CA SER A 67 13.97 0.11 -24.76
C SER A 67 12.86 0.94 -25.43
N ASN A 68 12.31 0.41 -26.53
CA ASN A 68 11.12 0.96 -27.17
C ASN A 68 9.82 0.56 -26.46
N ARG A 69 9.93 -0.04 -25.27
CA ARG A 69 8.80 -0.53 -24.47
C ARG A 69 8.48 0.44 -23.33
N LEU A 70 7.21 0.43 -22.96
CA LEU A 70 6.74 1.10 -21.77
C LEU A 70 6.50 0.12 -20.64
N MET A 71 6.35 0.66 -19.44
CA MET A 71 6.06 -0.07 -18.22
C MET A 71 5.00 0.66 -17.40
N SER A 72 4.09 -0.10 -16.79
CA SER A 72 3.18 0.38 -15.75
C SER A 72 3.23 -0.57 -14.57
N VAL A 73 3.18 -0.01 -13.36
CA VAL A 73 3.39 -0.73 -12.10
C VAL A 73 2.23 -0.44 -11.16
N MET A 74 1.73 -1.48 -10.49
CA MET A 74 0.81 -1.39 -9.36
C MET A 74 1.49 -1.99 -8.13
N THR A 75 1.28 -1.38 -6.96
CA THR A 75 1.72 -1.93 -5.67
C THR A 75 0.50 -2.18 -4.79
N LYS A 76 0.38 -3.39 -4.25
CA LYS A 76 -0.61 -3.73 -3.21
C LYS A 76 0.11 -4.19 -1.95
N TYR A 77 -0.48 -3.92 -0.79
CA TYR A 77 0.00 -4.40 0.49
C TYR A 77 -0.88 -5.56 0.93
N ILE A 78 -0.31 -6.76 1.03
CA ILE A 78 -1.03 -7.94 1.52
C ILE A 78 -0.64 -8.18 2.97
N GLN A 79 -1.58 -8.69 3.78
CA GLN A 79 -1.21 -9.14 5.13
C GLN A 79 -0.31 -10.36 4.99
N ARG A 80 0.84 -10.33 5.66
CA ARG A 80 1.66 -11.52 5.85
C ARG A 80 0.83 -12.47 6.73
N PRO A 81 0.52 -13.70 6.27
CA PRO A 81 -0.13 -14.67 7.14
C PRO A 81 0.74 -14.85 8.38
N GLY A 82 0.17 -14.61 9.56
CA GLY A 82 0.89 -14.83 10.82
C GLY A 82 1.43 -16.25 10.83
N ARG A 83 2.65 -16.44 11.32
CA ARG A 83 3.25 -17.78 11.42
C ARG A 83 2.28 -18.68 12.18
N ILE A 84 1.64 -19.61 11.48
CA ILE A 84 0.87 -20.68 12.08
C ILE A 84 1.92 -21.60 12.73
N GLY A 85 2.24 -21.37 14.00
CA GLY A 85 3.25 -22.20 14.67
C GLY A 85 3.87 -21.70 15.97
N GLU A 86 3.41 -20.63 16.60
CA GLU A 86 3.95 -20.23 17.92
C GLU A 86 2.83 -20.02 18.94
N SER A 87 2.14 -21.12 19.25
CA SER A 87 1.50 -21.27 20.55
C SER A 87 2.61 -21.46 21.58
N THR A 88 3.11 -20.36 22.15
CA THR A 88 3.92 -20.41 23.37
C THR A 88 3.04 -21.02 24.47
N PRO A 89 3.34 -22.21 25.02
CA PRO A 89 2.66 -22.65 26.22
C PRO A 89 3.17 -21.78 27.37
N SER A 90 2.26 -20.98 27.92
CA SER A 90 2.40 -20.33 29.21
C SER A 90 2.60 -21.40 30.29
N ASN A 91 3.86 -21.73 30.61
CA ASN A 91 4.17 -22.57 31.75
C ASN A 91 4.23 -21.68 33.01
N GLN A 92 3.07 -21.48 33.64
CA GLN A 92 3.00 -21.04 35.03
C GLN A 92 3.39 -22.24 35.90
N SER A 93 4.69 -22.36 36.22
CA SER A 93 5.13 -23.04 37.45
C SER A 93 4.88 -22.05 38.60
N GLY A 94 3.87 -22.25 39.45
CA GLY A 94 3.91 -23.28 40.49
C GLY A 94 4.93 -22.82 41.55
N GLN A 95 4.56 -21.85 42.39
CA GLN A 95 4.41 -22.07 43.84
C GLN A 95 5.26 -23.23 44.40
N SER A 96 6.34 -22.88 45.10
CA SER A 96 6.74 -23.45 46.40
C SER A 96 7.76 -22.52 47.05
#